data_AF-A0A936VJ38-F1
#
_entry.id   AF-A0A936VJ38-F1
#
_cell.length_a   1.000
_cell.length_b   1.000
_cell.length_c   1.000
_cell.angle_alpha   90.00
_cell.angle_beta   90.00
_cell.angle_gamma   90.00
#
_symmetry.space_group_name_H-M   'P 1'
#
loop_
_entity.id
_entity.type
_entity.pdbx_description
1 polymer ?
#
loop_
_entity_poly.entity_id
_entity_poly.type
_entity_poly.pdbx_seq_one_letter_code
_entity_poly.pdbx_strand_id
1 'polypeptide(L)'
;MDRTGHQIGYGNYGTSGTTLYDYISAGDVLKVCNSAGNLIPEGSAGCAQSIPGIYDAPTNAGLTPPEVAGTPSEFYNDSSLLGGAGSDGHLETFHGGLASIPGVNELVMVQMNPMPIYHSAGFRWVSTTTGAAFRNYTLYQNPNSTGTDDTFGKSNGLGDIEALCDAAPLQIGNRIWRDANANGVQDPGEVNIAGVTVNLWGDTDANGSVDAIVGTSVTDANGNYIFGGINNTNLGTYACGTTPGSVDVRVNASSDDAEQAATGGAVLLNSNDLDFFGETNGAGTAYSSIGVRFNNLTIPQGATVTGAYTQFTANDSGSVSAGNPTYTIQGQNVDNASTFTTATNNISGRTWLSGNDVSWSPGAWSNAATTNTSTPSLTNIVQAIVNRGGWASGNSMAFRVTGSSTTTLYREGESWDGVSAAAPRLVLTYTMPNSCTRSVLPNTAYQVRLDDPTNYLPGNPLNSLTLTTPNQSSQLGDDDASDSDASTVNNPAGSPVGNFPVISLNTGGPGANNHTFDVGFYLAPSAAGLSVDGRVTTADGYGIRNVVLYLMLEDGTVMTARTGSFGYYRFEEVPAGQTAVLSIVAKRYTFRNPVRLVQLTDNVTDADWMSE
;
A
#
# COMPACT_ATOMS: atom_id res chain seq x y z
N MET A 1 8.53 34.98 -0.41
CA MET A 1 9.30 34.82 -1.66
C MET A 1 9.88 36.16 -2.09
N ASP A 2 11.18 36.20 -2.37
CA ASP A 2 11.87 37.42 -2.84
C ASP A 2 11.67 37.62 -4.36
N ARG A 3 11.18 38.81 -4.71
CA ARG A 3 10.89 39.22 -6.08
C ARG A 3 12.14 39.24 -6.96
N THR A 4 13.30 39.56 -6.38
CA THR A 4 14.58 39.70 -7.09
C THR A 4 14.96 38.35 -7.68
N GLY A 5 15.04 37.28 -6.88
CA GLY A 5 15.34 35.94 -7.37
C GLY A 5 14.30 35.31 -8.34
N HIS A 6 13.08 35.86 -8.46
CA HIS A 6 12.13 35.45 -9.50
C HIS A 6 12.33 36.20 -10.83
N GLN A 7 12.69 37.48 -10.76
CA GLN A 7 12.79 38.39 -11.91
C GLN A 7 14.13 38.30 -12.63
N ILE A 8 15.17 37.85 -11.93
CA ILE A 8 16.53 37.73 -12.47
C ILE A 8 16.95 36.26 -12.54
N GLY A 9 18.10 36.01 -13.13
CA GLY A 9 18.63 34.68 -13.38
C GLY A 9 19.69 34.72 -14.47
N TYR A 10 20.01 33.55 -15.02
CA TYR A 10 21.02 33.40 -16.05
C TYR A 10 20.55 33.95 -17.41
N GLY A 11 21.44 34.64 -18.12
CA GLY A 11 21.25 35.04 -19.50
C GLY A 11 20.10 36.01 -19.74
N ASN A 12 19.83 36.93 -18.80
CA ASN A 12 18.73 37.90 -18.97
C ASN A 12 19.17 39.15 -19.71
N TYR A 13 18.30 39.67 -20.58
CA TYR A 13 18.53 40.97 -21.22
C TYR A 13 18.51 42.10 -20.20
N GLY A 14 19.46 43.03 -20.31
CA GLY A 14 19.41 44.29 -19.58
C GLY A 14 18.16 45.13 -19.93
N THR A 15 17.88 46.16 -19.15
CA THR A 15 16.74 47.07 -19.38
C THR A 15 16.83 47.89 -20.68
N SER A 16 17.98 47.83 -21.36
CA SER A 16 18.17 48.32 -22.73
C SER A 16 19.28 47.51 -23.42
N GLY A 17 19.10 47.20 -24.71
CA GLY A 17 20.09 46.47 -25.53
C GLY A 17 19.92 44.95 -25.54
N THR A 18 20.89 44.25 -26.15
CA THR A 18 20.89 42.78 -26.32
C THR A 18 21.97 42.08 -25.50
N THR A 19 22.63 42.79 -24.58
CA THR A 19 23.62 42.19 -23.68
C THR A 19 22.90 41.31 -22.67
N LEU A 20 23.39 40.09 -22.51
CA LEU A 20 22.91 39.12 -21.52
C LEU A 20 23.69 39.31 -20.21
N TYR A 21 22.98 39.21 -19.09
CA TYR A 21 23.52 39.33 -17.74
C TYR A 21 23.10 38.12 -16.90
N ASP A 22 24.05 37.68 -16.08
CA ASP A 22 23.82 36.70 -15.02
C ASP A 22 23.78 37.43 -13.68
N TYR A 23 22.83 37.06 -12.83
CA TYR A 23 22.66 37.69 -11.53
C TYR A 23 22.34 36.65 -10.45
N ILE A 24 23.03 36.77 -9.31
CA ILE A 24 22.82 35.95 -8.11
C ILE A 24 21.88 36.68 -7.17
N SER A 25 20.78 36.05 -6.78
CA SER A 25 19.96 36.52 -5.66
C SER A 25 20.55 35.96 -4.37
N ALA A 26 20.97 36.84 -3.47
CA ALA A 26 21.35 36.48 -2.10
C ALA A 26 20.10 36.45 -1.20
N GLY A 27 20.13 35.63 -0.15
CA GLY A 27 19.13 35.58 0.92
C GLY A 27 19.74 35.08 2.22
N ASP A 28 19.07 35.32 3.34
CA ASP A 28 19.57 35.06 4.69
C ASP A 28 18.44 34.49 5.57
N VAL A 29 18.80 33.70 6.58
CA VAL A 29 17.91 33.29 7.67
C VAL A 29 18.48 33.74 9.01
N LEU A 30 17.87 34.78 9.58
CA LEU A 30 18.23 35.27 10.91
C LEU A 30 17.54 34.50 12.04
N LYS A 31 18.30 34.13 13.07
CA LYS A 31 17.77 33.66 14.35
C LYS A 31 17.47 34.83 15.28
N VAL A 32 16.32 34.74 15.94
CA VAL A 32 15.93 35.66 17.03
C VAL A 32 15.77 34.86 18.31
N CYS A 33 16.48 35.26 19.37
CA CYS A 33 16.35 34.66 20.69
C CYS A 33 15.38 35.46 21.56
N ASN A 34 14.62 34.77 22.40
CA ASN A 34 13.86 35.40 23.47
C ASN A 34 14.69 35.43 24.76
N SER A 35 15.12 36.61 25.17
CA SER A 35 15.83 36.85 26.43
C SER A 35 14.93 37.65 27.38
N ALA A 36 14.39 36.95 28.39
CA ALA A 36 13.50 37.52 29.41
C ALA A 36 12.29 38.31 28.86
N GLY A 37 11.67 37.82 27.77
CA GLY A 37 10.54 38.47 27.12
C GLY A 37 10.92 39.48 26.03
N ASN A 38 12.22 39.76 25.85
CA ASN A 38 12.72 40.60 24.77
C ASN A 38 13.23 39.74 23.61
N LEU A 39 12.83 40.10 22.40
CA LEU A 39 13.37 39.50 21.18
C LEU A 39 14.68 40.21 20.83
N ILE A 40 15.78 39.45 20.82
CA ILE A 40 17.11 39.94 20.46
C ILE A 40 17.63 39.18 19.24
N PRO A 41 18.19 39.86 18.23
CA PRO A 41 18.72 39.19 17.05
C PRO A 41 19.98 38.39 17.39
N GLU A 42 20.31 37.46 16.51
CA GLU A 42 21.52 36.65 16.62
C GLU A 42 22.79 37.46 16.85
N GLY A 43 23.68 36.78 17.58
CA GLY A 43 24.89 37.25 18.25
C GLY A 43 24.81 38.52 19.13
N SER A 44 23.64 39.10 19.37
CA SER A 44 23.44 40.00 20.51
C SER A 44 23.76 39.26 21.82
N ALA A 45 24.24 39.96 22.85
CA ALA A 45 24.55 39.34 24.13
C ALA A 45 23.32 38.59 24.71
N GLY A 46 23.44 37.28 24.91
CA GLY A 46 22.34 36.41 25.34
C GLY A 46 21.60 35.69 24.21
N CYS A 47 21.96 35.92 22.95
CA CYS A 47 21.64 35.08 21.80
C CYS A 47 22.92 34.46 21.26
N ALA A 48 22.87 33.19 20.83
CA ALA A 48 24.07 32.45 20.43
C ALA A 48 24.91 33.23 19.41
N GLN A 49 26.24 33.20 19.58
CA GLN A 49 27.22 33.76 18.64
C GLN A 49 27.78 32.64 17.75
N SER A 50 28.28 33.01 16.56
CA SER A 50 28.62 32.13 15.44
C SER A 50 29.35 30.83 15.76
N ILE A 51 29.23 29.90 14.82
CA ILE A 51 30.13 28.76 14.66
C ILE A 51 31.53 29.26 14.29
N PRO A 52 32.58 28.91 15.06
CA PRO A 52 33.96 29.21 14.68
C PRO A 52 34.33 28.51 13.36
N GLY A 53 34.76 29.26 12.34
CA GLY A 53 35.29 28.72 11.08
C GLY A 53 34.33 28.69 9.89
N ILE A 54 33.14 29.28 10.02
CA ILE A 54 32.35 29.70 8.86
C ILE A 54 32.90 31.05 8.42
N TYR A 55 33.39 31.13 7.18
CA TYR A 55 34.09 32.28 6.66
C TYR A 55 33.11 33.23 5.96
N ASP A 56 32.78 34.35 6.60
CA ASP A 56 32.63 35.60 5.86
C ASP A 56 34.03 36.01 5.40
N ALA A 57 34.27 36.03 4.09
CA ALA A 57 35.58 36.35 3.57
C ALA A 57 36.06 37.73 4.09
N PRO A 58 37.23 37.84 4.75
CA PRO A 58 37.85 39.13 4.91
C PRO A 58 38.51 39.51 3.57
N THR A 59 38.29 40.77 3.18
CA THR A 59 39.13 41.62 2.30
C THR A 59 38.66 41.89 0.86
N ASN A 60 38.48 43.19 0.59
CA ASN A 60 38.76 43.90 -0.65
C ASN A 60 37.91 43.62 -1.91
N ALA A 61 36.64 44.04 -1.94
CA ALA A 61 35.98 44.44 -3.20
C ALA A 61 34.67 45.23 -3.00
N GLY A 62 34.70 46.37 -2.29
CA GLY A 62 33.87 47.55 -2.55
C GLY A 62 32.35 47.49 -2.82
N LEU A 63 31.63 46.38 -2.65
CA LEU A 63 30.20 46.26 -3.00
C LEU A 63 29.46 45.29 -2.06
N THR A 64 29.42 45.59 -0.76
CA THR A 64 28.31 45.36 0.21
C THR A 64 28.74 45.97 1.55
N PRO A 65 27.80 46.41 2.42
CA PRO A 65 28.19 46.93 3.73
C PRO A 65 28.97 45.85 4.49
N PRO A 66 30.11 46.18 5.12
CA PRO A 66 30.60 45.34 6.19
C PRO A 66 29.48 45.26 7.22
N GLU A 67 29.10 44.06 7.64
CA GLU A 67 28.58 43.92 8.98
C GLU A 67 29.60 44.60 9.90
N VAL A 68 29.15 45.71 10.48
CA VAL A 68 29.98 46.71 11.15
C VAL A 68 30.87 45.99 12.14
N ALA A 69 32.17 46.31 12.22
CA ALA A 69 33.02 45.75 13.27
C ALA A 69 32.35 45.98 14.65
N GLY A 70 31.84 44.90 15.27
CA GLY A 70 31.00 44.96 16.47
C GLY A 70 29.52 44.54 16.29
N THR A 71 29.07 44.16 15.08
CA THR A 71 27.80 43.45 14.86
C THR A 71 28.02 41.94 14.94
N PRO A 72 26.96 41.20 15.28
CA PRO A 72 27.12 39.81 15.59
C PRO A 72 27.02 38.92 14.36
N SER A 73 27.98 38.02 14.28
CA SER A 73 28.15 36.94 13.31
C SER A 73 26.90 36.06 13.05
N GLU A 74 26.73 35.60 11.81
CA GLU A 74 25.69 34.67 11.33
C GLU A 74 25.58 33.40 12.20
N PHE A 75 24.35 32.98 12.53
CA PHE A 75 24.12 31.75 13.28
C PHE A 75 24.04 30.52 12.39
N TYR A 76 23.26 30.54 11.30
CA TYR A 76 23.03 29.38 10.46
C TYR A 76 24.08 29.27 9.36
N ASN A 77 24.65 28.08 9.13
CA ASN A 77 25.64 27.89 8.07
C ASN A 77 24.98 27.80 6.69
N ASP A 78 24.79 28.95 6.06
CA ASP A 78 24.17 29.04 4.74
C ASP A 78 25.19 29.07 3.58
N SER A 79 26.48 29.15 3.89
CA SER A 79 27.54 29.31 2.90
C SER A 79 27.83 28.01 2.13
N SER A 80 28.15 28.17 0.84
CA SER A 80 28.63 27.11 -0.05
C SER A 80 30.03 27.46 -0.58
N LEU A 81 31.06 26.94 0.09
CA LEU A 81 32.48 27.21 -0.20
C LEU A 81 33.12 26.04 -0.98
N LEU A 82 33.78 26.34 -2.10
CA LEU A 82 34.45 25.34 -2.94
C LEU A 82 35.95 25.23 -2.64
N GLY A 83 36.31 24.42 -1.64
CA GLY A 83 37.72 24.08 -1.40
C GLY A 83 38.40 24.84 -0.26
N GLY A 84 37.61 25.34 0.69
CA GLY A 84 38.10 25.93 1.94
C GLY A 84 38.19 27.46 1.91
N ALA A 85 38.72 28.02 2.99
CA ALA A 85 38.78 29.46 3.24
C ALA A 85 39.38 30.28 2.06
N GLY A 86 38.60 31.19 1.48
CA GLY A 86 39.06 32.10 0.42
C GLY A 86 38.98 31.57 -1.01
N SER A 87 38.11 30.60 -1.29
CA SER A 87 37.83 30.05 -2.62
C SER A 87 36.49 30.55 -3.20
N ASP A 88 36.33 30.51 -4.53
CA ASP A 88 35.12 30.92 -5.26
C ASP A 88 33.89 30.13 -4.76
N GLY A 89 33.09 30.74 -3.90
CA GLY A 89 31.87 30.16 -3.34
C GLY A 89 30.72 31.18 -3.35
N HIS A 90 29.51 30.71 -3.14
CA HIS A 90 28.36 31.59 -2.92
C HIS A 90 28.06 31.69 -1.42
N LEU A 91 27.92 32.92 -0.92
CA LEU A 91 27.47 33.27 0.43
C LEU A 91 25.98 33.65 0.35
N GLU A 92 25.26 33.63 1.48
CA GLU A 92 23.87 34.09 1.54
C GLU A 92 22.98 33.29 0.57
N THR A 93 23.04 31.96 0.68
CA THR A 93 22.44 31.04 -0.29
C THR A 93 21.20 30.33 0.23
N PHE A 94 20.66 30.72 1.38
CA PHE A 94 19.29 30.33 1.76
C PHE A 94 18.25 31.21 1.12
N HIS A 95 17.29 30.59 0.44
CA HIS A 95 16.22 31.33 -0.23
C HIS A 95 15.03 30.44 -0.56
N GLY A 96 13.81 30.96 -0.40
CA GLY A 96 12.58 30.22 -0.68
C GLY A 96 11.89 29.72 0.59
N GLY A 97 11.43 28.46 0.55
CA GLY A 97 10.72 27.80 1.66
C GLY A 97 11.63 27.43 2.83
N LEU A 98 11.05 27.46 4.02
CA LEU A 98 11.67 27.12 5.31
C LEU A 98 10.70 26.22 6.06
N ALA A 99 11.17 25.06 6.54
CA ALA A 99 10.40 24.25 7.48
C ALA A 99 11.18 24.03 8.78
N SER A 100 10.48 24.26 9.88
CA SER A 100 10.93 23.92 11.23
C SER A 100 9.84 23.10 11.92
N ILE A 101 10.21 21.97 12.49
CA ILE A 101 9.30 21.09 13.20
C ILE A 101 9.50 21.31 14.72
N PRO A 102 8.48 21.76 15.46
CA PRO A 102 8.60 21.95 16.90
C PRO A 102 9.11 20.68 17.61
N GLY A 103 10.14 20.83 18.45
CA GLY A 103 10.75 19.72 19.19
C GLY A 103 11.84 18.98 18.43
N VAL A 104 12.07 19.30 17.15
CA VAL A 104 13.21 18.80 16.37
C VAL A 104 14.26 19.89 16.30
N ASN A 105 15.52 19.57 16.64
CA ASN A 105 16.63 20.54 16.65
C ASN A 105 17.19 20.80 15.23
N GLU A 106 16.31 20.85 14.23
CA GLU A 106 16.63 20.90 12.81
C GLU A 106 15.78 21.96 12.10
N LEU A 107 16.40 22.62 11.13
CA LEU A 107 15.77 23.54 10.20
C LEU A 107 16.14 23.08 8.79
N VAL A 108 15.16 22.95 7.90
CA VAL A 108 15.42 22.68 6.49
C VAL A 108 15.07 23.91 5.65
N MET A 109 15.97 24.23 4.75
CA MET A 109 15.88 25.38 3.86
C MET A 109 16.08 24.94 2.43
N VAL A 110 15.36 25.60 1.53
CA VAL A 110 15.74 25.64 0.13
C VAL A 110 17.02 26.45 -0.02
N GLN A 111 17.98 25.92 -0.79
CA GLN A 111 19.31 26.53 -0.95
C GLN A 111 19.82 26.40 -2.39
N MET A 112 20.53 27.41 -2.86
CA MET A 112 21.37 27.31 -4.05
C MET A 112 22.73 26.68 -3.68
N ASN A 113 23.20 25.75 -4.50
CA ASN A 113 24.43 24.99 -4.27
C ASN A 113 24.48 24.32 -2.88
N PRO A 114 23.49 23.47 -2.53
CA PRO A 114 23.49 22.75 -1.25
C PRO A 114 24.71 21.84 -1.09
N MET A 115 25.34 21.46 -2.20
CA MET A 115 26.64 20.79 -2.26
C MET A 115 27.65 21.67 -3.02
N PRO A 116 28.97 21.39 -2.92
CA PRO A 116 30.03 22.11 -3.63
C PRO A 116 30.00 21.87 -5.16
N ILE A 117 28.90 22.27 -5.79
CA ILE A 117 28.55 22.04 -7.19
C ILE A 117 27.87 23.32 -7.69
N TYR A 118 28.42 23.95 -8.72
CA TYR A 118 27.83 25.13 -9.35
C TYR A 118 26.50 24.83 -10.04
N HIS A 119 25.64 25.86 -10.11
CA HIS A 119 24.36 25.82 -10.85
C HIS A 119 23.47 24.66 -10.40
N SER A 120 23.40 24.46 -9.09
CA SER A 120 22.55 23.45 -8.48
C SER A 120 21.61 24.07 -7.45
N ALA A 121 20.50 23.39 -7.18
CA ALA A 121 19.54 23.80 -6.17
C ALA A 121 18.91 22.58 -5.52
N GLY A 122 18.48 22.76 -4.29
CA GLY A 122 17.93 21.71 -3.46
C GLY A 122 17.78 22.19 -2.04
N PHE A 123 18.18 21.37 -1.09
CA PHE A 123 17.87 21.57 0.32
C PHE A 123 19.09 21.39 1.20
N ARG A 124 19.08 22.09 2.33
CA ARG A 124 20.08 21.93 3.40
C ARG A 124 19.41 21.95 4.74
N TRP A 125 19.91 21.08 5.62
CA TRP A 125 19.50 20.96 7.00
C TRP A 125 20.59 21.51 7.90
N VAL A 126 20.18 22.44 8.75
CA VAL A 126 21.03 23.08 9.76
C VAL A 126 20.46 22.85 11.15
N SER A 127 21.35 22.77 12.14
CA SER A 127 20.91 22.62 13.53
C SER A 127 20.34 23.93 14.05
N THR A 128 19.17 23.90 14.68
CA THR A 128 18.62 25.08 15.39
C THR A 128 19.38 25.40 16.69
N THR A 129 20.18 24.45 17.17
CA THR A 129 20.97 24.57 18.40
C THR A 129 22.38 25.10 18.14
N THR A 130 23.05 24.61 17.10
CA THR A 130 24.44 25.01 16.79
C THR A 130 24.57 25.86 15.54
N GLY A 131 23.55 25.88 14.67
CA GLY A 131 23.62 26.52 13.35
C GLY A 131 24.29 25.68 12.27
N ALA A 132 24.91 24.54 12.66
CA ALA A 132 25.79 23.81 11.76
C ALA A 132 24.97 23.00 10.75
N ALA A 133 25.40 23.04 9.49
CA ALA A 133 24.88 22.16 8.46
C ALA A 133 25.33 20.71 8.70
N PHE A 134 24.39 19.77 8.61
CA PHE A 134 24.68 18.35 8.83
C PHE A 134 24.09 17.44 7.74
N ARG A 135 23.27 17.99 6.83
CA ARG A 135 22.71 17.26 5.70
C ARG A 135 22.45 18.21 4.54
N ASN A 136 22.71 17.75 3.33
CA ASN A 136 22.48 18.48 2.10
C ASN A 136 21.86 17.54 1.07
N TYR A 137 21.01 18.04 0.19
CA TYR A 137 20.44 17.27 -0.91
C TYR A 137 20.31 18.15 -2.15
N THR A 138 20.95 17.74 -3.24
CA THR A 138 20.80 18.41 -4.53
C THR A 138 19.60 17.81 -5.26
N LEU A 139 18.57 18.62 -5.52
CA LEU A 139 17.37 18.17 -6.22
C LEU A 139 17.56 18.26 -7.74
N TYR A 140 18.23 19.30 -8.21
CA TYR A 140 18.63 19.41 -9.60
C TYR A 140 20.00 20.08 -9.72
N GLN A 141 20.77 19.60 -10.69
CA GLN A 141 22.11 20.07 -11.03
C GLN A 141 22.19 20.13 -12.55
N ASN A 142 22.70 21.23 -13.10
CA ASN A 142 22.97 21.30 -14.53
C ASN A 142 24.31 20.58 -14.85
N PRO A 143 24.32 19.53 -15.69
CA PRO A 143 25.54 18.78 -16.02
C PRO A 143 26.43 19.45 -17.08
N ASN A 144 25.95 20.46 -17.83
CA ASN A 144 26.68 21.01 -18.99
C ASN A 144 26.97 22.52 -18.83
N SER A 145 28.09 22.87 -18.20
CA SER A 145 28.61 24.26 -18.13
C SER A 145 29.15 24.81 -19.47
N THR A 146 28.69 24.30 -20.63
CA THR A 146 29.26 24.64 -21.95
C THR A 146 28.26 25.02 -23.04
N GLY A 147 26.96 25.22 -22.77
CA GLY A 147 26.10 25.80 -23.81
C GLY A 147 24.59 25.78 -23.60
N THR A 148 24.02 26.99 -23.71
CA THR A 148 22.68 27.38 -24.21
C THR A 148 21.41 26.98 -23.47
N ASP A 149 21.41 26.06 -22.51
CA ASP A 149 20.25 25.80 -21.62
C ASP A 149 20.66 25.92 -20.14
N ASP A 150 21.27 27.04 -19.80
CA ASP A 150 21.65 27.37 -18.43
C ASP A 150 20.47 28.05 -17.72
N THR A 151 19.71 27.28 -16.95
CA THR A 151 18.91 27.90 -15.88
C THR A 151 19.80 28.00 -14.66
N PHE A 152 20.09 29.23 -14.20
CA PHE A 152 20.58 29.43 -12.84
C PHE A 152 19.75 28.58 -11.87
N GLY A 153 20.35 28.02 -10.82
CA GLY A 153 19.66 27.31 -9.75
C GLY A 153 18.69 28.25 -9.03
N LYS A 154 17.54 28.52 -9.65
CA LYS A 154 16.46 29.32 -9.09
C LYS A 154 15.81 28.49 -8.00
N SER A 155 16.49 28.35 -6.87
CA SER A 155 15.96 27.70 -5.69
C SER A 155 14.68 28.39 -5.21
N ASN A 156 14.50 29.70 -5.50
CA ASN A 156 13.21 30.40 -5.32
C ASN A 156 12.03 29.75 -6.05
N GLY A 157 12.28 28.94 -7.09
CA GLY A 157 11.26 28.20 -7.82
C GLY A 157 10.81 26.89 -7.16
N LEU A 158 11.49 26.42 -6.11
CA LEU A 158 11.16 25.17 -5.41
C LEU A 158 9.96 25.29 -4.46
N GLY A 159 9.43 26.50 -4.26
CA GLY A 159 8.19 26.71 -3.49
C GLY A 159 8.38 26.60 -1.99
N ASP A 160 7.38 26.06 -1.31
CA ASP A 160 7.35 25.84 0.14
C ASP A 160 7.80 24.40 0.50
N ILE A 161 8.14 24.19 1.78
CA ILE A 161 8.51 22.88 2.33
C ILE A 161 7.45 22.49 3.35
N GLU A 162 6.71 21.42 3.07
CA GLU A 162 5.74 20.86 4.02
C GLU A 162 6.32 19.65 4.78
N ALA A 163 6.36 19.76 6.10
CA ALA A 163 6.60 18.60 6.96
C ALA A 163 5.34 17.73 7.02
N LEU A 164 5.44 16.49 6.54
CA LEU A 164 4.37 15.50 6.69
C LEU A 164 4.52 14.81 8.05
N CYS A 165 3.42 14.74 8.81
CA CYS A 165 3.39 14.07 10.11
C CYS A 165 3.22 12.54 10.00
N ASP A 166 2.80 12.05 8.83
CA ASP A 166 2.72 10.62 8.57
C ASP A 166 4.13 10.05 8.40
N ALA A 167 4.39 8.93 9.06
CA ALA A 167 5.62 8.19 8.88
C ALA A 167 5.82 7.90 7.39
N ALA A 168 6.98 8.31 6.83
CA ALA A 168 7.33 7.98 5.46
C ALA A 168 7.20 6.47 5.26
N PRO A 169 6.44 6.01 4.25
CA PRO A 169 6.12 4.61 4.10
C PRO A 169 7.38 3.82 3.80
N LEU A 170 7.42 2.60 4.32
CA LEU A 170 8.52 1.67 4.09
C LEU A 170 8.28 0.82 2.85
N GLN A 171 9.37 0.49 2.16
CA GLN A 171 9.41 -0.39 0.98
C GLN A 171 10.42 -1.52 1.19
N ILE A 172 10.05 -2.71 0.73
CA ILE A 172 10.90 -3.92 0.70
C ILE A 172 10.83 -4.51 -0.70
N GLY A 173 11.98 -4.83 -1.28
CA GLY A 173 12.11 -5.64 -2.47
C GLY A 173 13.22 -5.13 -3.38
N ASN A 174 13.57 -5.93 -4.37
CA ASN A 174 14.43 -5.53 -5.47
C ASN A 174 14.16 -6.45 -6.66
N ARG A 175 15.10 -7.34 -7.01
CA ARG A 175 15.10 -8.06 -8.29
C ARG A 175 15.36 -9.57 -8.11
N ILE A 176 14.81 -10.35 -9.03
CA ILE A 176 15.12 -11.77 -9.21
C ILE A 176 15.73 -11.98 -10.61
N TRP A 177 16.91 -12.59 -10.70
CA TRP A 177 17.65 -12.76 -11.96
C TRP A 177 18.28 -14.15 -12.11
N ARG A 178 18.74 -14.43 -13.33
CA ARG A 178 19.56 -15.59 -13.70
C ARG A 178 21.03 -15.25 -13.55
N ASP A 179 21.62 -15.77 -12.49
CA ASP A 179 23.05 -15.77 -12.23
C ASP A 179 23.70 -16.82 -13.16
N ALA A 180 24.23 -16.37 -14.29
CA ALA A 180 24.67 -17.26 -15.36
C ALA A 180 25.99 -17.97 -15.03
N ASN A 181 26.82 -17.34 -14.19
CA ASN A 181 28.14 -17.84 -13.83
C ASN A 181 28.20 -18.40 -12.39
N ALA A 182 27.08 -18.38 -11.67
CA ALA A 182 26.90 -18.86 -10.30
C ALA A 182 27.81 -18.16 -9.28
N ASN A 183 28.12 -16.87 -9.48
CA ASN A 183 28.98 -16.09 -8.60
C ASN A 183 28.23 -15.34 -7.48
N GLY A 184 26.90 -15.31 -7.51
CA GLY A 184 26.04 -14.65 -6.54
C GLY A 184 25.93 -13.14 -6.70
N VAL A 185 26.36 -12.57 -7.84
CA VAL A 185 26.41 -11.13 -8.14
C VAL A 185 25.68 -10.86 -9.46
N GLN A 186 24.94 -9.75 -9.53
CA GLN A 186 24.30 -9.29 -10.76
C GLN A 186 25.34 -8.72 -11.73
N ASP A 187 25.63 -9.47 -12.80
CA ASP A 187 26.55 -9.04 -13.85
C ASP A 187 25.82 -8.36 -15.03
N PRO A 188 26.48 -7.41 -15.75
CA PRO A 188 25.92 -6.84 -16.97
C PRO A 188 25.61 -7.93 -18.01
N GLY A 189 24.34 -8.01 -18.42
CA GLY A 189 23.86 -8.98 -19.41
C GLY A 189 23.11 -10.17 -18.82
N GLU A 190 23.09 -10.31 -17.50
CA GLU A 190 22.29 -11.33 -16.83
C GLU A 190 20.79 -11.06 -16.92
N VAL A 191 20.03 -12.14 -17.12
CA VAL A 191 18.63 -12.07 -17.52
C VAL A 191 17.71 -12.02 -16.30
N ASN A 192 16.71 -11.14 -16.36
CA ASN A 192 15.66 -11.03 -15.34
C ASN A 192 14.69 -12.20 -15.34
N ILE A 193 14.18 -12.57 -14.16
CA ILE A 193 13.16 -13.61 -14.02
C ILE A 193 11.81 -12.97 -13.67
N ALA A 194 10.96 -12.84 -14.69
CA ALA A 194 9.59 -12.35 -14.55
C ALA A 194 8.60 -13.45 -14.11
N GLY A 195 7.50 -13.05 -13.47
CA GLY A 195 6.38 -13.94 -13.14
C GLY A 195 6.55 -14.79 -11.89
N VAL A 196 7.57 -14.54 -11.07
CA VAL A 196 7.81 -15.27 -9.82
C VAL A 196 6.87 -14.75 -8.74
N THR A 197 6.08 -15.62 -8.11
CA THR A 197 5.31 -15.28 -6.91
C THR A 197 6.24 -15.15 -5.71
N VAL A 198 6.23 -13.99 -5.06
CA VAL A 198 7.03 -13.65 -3.88
C VAL A 198 6.09 -13.30 -2.74
N ASN A 199 6.28 -13.90 -1.57
CA ASN A 199 5.48 -13.64 -0.37
C ASN A 199 6.30 -12.87 0.67
N LEU A 200 5.69 -11.83 1.25
CA LEU A 200 6.22 -11.14 2.43
C LEU A 200 5.55 -11.71 3.67
N TRP A 201 6.34 -12.30 4.55
CA TRP A 201 5.93 -12.76 5.87
C TRP A 201 6.34 -11.73 6.91
N GLY A 202 5.43 -11.39 7.83
CA GLY A 202 5.67 -10.38 8.86
C GLY A 202 5.44 -10.92 10.26
N ASP A 203 6.18 -10.36 11.22
CA ASP A 203 5.90 -10.48 12.65
C ASP A 203 4.64 -9.66 12.99
N THR A 204 3.58 -10.35 13.39
CA THR A 204 2.26 -9.75 13.64
C THR A 204 1.94 -9.61 15.12
N ASP A 205 2.71 -10.24 16.00
CA ASP A 205 2.54 -10.18 17.45
C ASP A 205 3.70 -9.50 18.19
N ALA A 206 4.71 -9.02 17.44
CA ALA A 206 5.91 -8.36 17.90
C ALA A 206 6.79 -9.22 18.82
N ASN A 207 6.77 -10.55 18.64
CA ASN A 207 7.61 -11.48 19.41
C ASN A 207 9.04 -11.63 18.85
N GLY A 208 9.33 -11.00 17.71
CA GLY A 208 10.61 -11.09 16.99
C GLY A 208 10.67 -12.20 15.93
N SER A 209 9.56 -12.90 15.66
CA SER A 209 9.45 -13.97 14.66
C SER A 209 8.28 -13.68 13.72
N VAL A 210 8.40 -14.09 12.45
CA VAL A 210 7.31 -13.90 11.48
C VAL A 210 6.20 -14.95 11.66
N ASP A 211 4.94 -14.53 11.56
CA ASP A 211 3.78 -15.40 11.85
C ASP A 211 2.94 -15.72 10.61
N ALA A 212 2.81 -14.75 9.71
CA ALA A 212 1.83 -14.81 8.63
C ALA A 212 2.27 -14.04 7.39
N ILE A 213 1.69 -14.42 6.24
CA ILE A 213 1.81 -13.66 5.00
C ILE A 213 1.09 -12.32 5.17
N VAL A 214 1.80 -11.24 4.95
CA VAL A 214 1.32 -9.86 5.03
C VAL A 214 1.21 -9.20 3.64
N GLY A 215 1.81 -9.80 2.62
CA GLY A 215 1.71 -9.38 1.23
C GLY A 215 2.20 -10.42 0.24
N THR A 216 1.76 -10.30 -1.01
CA THR A 216 2.20 -11.12 -2.14
C THR A 216 2.46 -10.20 -3.34
N SER A 217 3.61 -10.37 -3.98
CA SER A 217 4.02 -9.67 -5.20
C SER A 217 4.36 -10.68 -6.28
N VAL A 218 4.21 -10.32 -7.55
CA VAL A 218 4.70 -11.10 -8.68
C VAL A 218 5.77 -10.29 -9.38
N THR A 219 6.91 -10.89 -9.71
CA THR A 219 7.98 -10.14 -10.39
C THR A 219 7.52 -9.63 -11.76
N ASP A 220 7.81 -8.36 -12.05
CA ASP A 220 7.49 -7.75 -13.33
C ASP A 220 8.42 -8.23 -14.47
N ALA A 221 8.29 -7.65 -15.67
CA ALA A 221 9.12 -8.00 -16.83
C ALA A 221 10.63 -7.74 -16.61
N ASN A 222 10.98 -6.88 -15.66
CA ASN A 222 12.35 -6.58 -15.26
C ASN A 222 12.80 -7.43 -14.06
N GLY A 223 11.98 -8.39 -13.60
CA GLY A 223 12.28 -9.23 -12.45
C GLY A 223 12.06 -8.53 -11.11
N ASN A 224 11.47 -7.34 -11.10
CA ASN A 224 11.33 -6.55 -9.89
C ASN A 224 10.12 -6.96 -9.08
N TYR A 225 10.25 -6.99 -7.76
CA TYR A 225 9.16 -7.16 -6.81
C TYR A 225 9.22 -6.08 -5.72
N ILE A 226 8.06 -5.68 -5.21
CA ILE A 226 8.00 -4.61 -4.21
C ILE A 226 6.80 -4.78 -3.29
N PHE A 227 7.04 -4.53 -2.00
CA PHE A 227 6.04 -4.45 -0.95
C PHE A 227 6.10 -3.08 -0.29
N GLY A 228 4.93 -2.47 -0.02
CA GLY A 228 4.85 -1.19 0.67
C GLY A 228 5.15 0.03 -0.22
N GLY A 229 5.22 1.21 0.39
CA GLY A 229 5.30 2.50 -0.31
C GLY A 229 3.96 3.08 -0.73
N ILE A 230 4.01 4.27 -1.35
CA ILE A 230 2.82 5.00 -1.79
C ILE A 230 2.24 4.27 -3.01
N ASN A 231 0.96 3.87 -2.95
CA ASN A 231 0.20 3.18 -4.00
C ASN A 231 0.59 1.72 -4.30
N ASN A 232 1.37 1.05 -3.45
CA ASN A 232 1.60 -0.39 -3.59
C ASN A 232 0.45 -1.17 -2.94
N THR A 233 -0.26 -1.98 -3.74
CA THR A 233 -1.39 -2.81 -3.28
C THR A 233 -0.99 -4.27 -3.02
N ASN A 234 0.31 -4.59 -3.03
CA ASN A 234 0.80 -5.95 -2.82
C ASN A 234 0.73 -6.36 -1.33
N LEU A 235 0.47 -5.41 -0.44
CA LEU A 235 0.18 -5.67 0.97
C LEU A 235 -1.32 -5.95 1.16
N GLY A 236 -1.63 -7.01 1.90
CA GLY A 236 -3.01 -7.41 2.17
C GLY A 236 -3.76 -6.42 3.08
N THR A 237 -5.07 -6.59 3.21
CA THR A 237 -5.86 -5.88 4.23
C THR A 237 -6.03 -6.74 5.48
N TYR A 238 -6.10 -6.13 6.66
CA TYR A 238 -6.45 -6.83 7.91
C TYR A 238 -7.65 -6.17 8.59
N ALA A 239 -8.38 -6.96 9.38
CA ALA A 239 -9.44 -6.45 10.23
C ALA A 239 -8.81 -5.63 11.37
N CYS A 240 -8.96 -4.31 11.34
CA CYS A 240 -8.33 -3.40 12.30
C CYS A 240 -9.30 -2.85 13.34
N GLY A 241 -10.53 -3.36 13.37
CA GLY A 241 -11.54 -2.97 14.35
C GLY A 241 -12.93 -3.01 13.75
N THR A 242 -13.86 -2.34 14.43
CA THR A 242 -15.20 -2.15 13.90
C THR A 242 -15.63 -0.70 14.02
N THR A 243 -16.39 -0.20 13.05
CA THR A 243 -17.03 1.10 13.14
C THR A 243 -18.44 0.92 13.72
N PRO A 244 -18.76 1.54 14.87
CA PRO A 244 -20.12 1.54 15.39
C PRO A 244 -21.03 2.42 14.53
N GLY A 245 -22.27 1.99 14.35
CA GLY A 245 -23.33 2.75 13.72
C GLY A 245 -24.64 2.63 14.48
N SER A 246 -25.54 3.58 14.26
CA SER A 246 -26.88 3.54 14.83
C SER A 246 -27.91 4.05 13.83
N VAL A 247 -29.13 3.55 13.97
CA VAL A 247 -30.30 4.01 13.25
C VAL A 247 -31.38 4.33 14.26
N ASP A 248 -32.03 5.47 14.04
CA ASP A 248 -33.13 5.98 14.81
C ASP A 248 -34.17 6.52 13.83
N VAL A 249 -35.16 5.69 13.51
CA VAL A 249 -36.13 5.97 12.45
C VAL A 249 -37.53 5.78 12.99
N ARG A 250 -38.36 6.82 12.80
CA ARG A 250 -39.79 6.78 13.07
C ARG A 250 -40.55 6.38 11.82
N VAL A 251 -41.70 5.71 11.98
CA VAL A 251 -42.74 5.66 10.95
C VAL A 251 -43.01 7.10 10.47
N ASN A 252 -43.09 7.31 9.16
CA ASN A 252 -43.18 8.66 8.58
C ASN A 252 -44.27 8.84 7.50
N ALA A 253 -45.15 7.86 7.37
CA ALA A 253 -46.26 7.89 6.43
C ALA A 253 -47.41 7.01 6.95
N SER A 254 -48.65 7.38 6.60
CA SER A 254 -49.87 6.64 6.96
C SER A 254 -49.85 5.19 6.48
N SER A 255 -49.19 4.92 5.35
CA SER A 255 -49.06 3.55 4.83
C SER A 255 -47.93 2.74 5.47
N ASP A 256 -47.17 3.31 6.40
CA ASP A 256 -46.05 2.66 7.08
C ASP A 256 -46.42 2.13 8.48
N ASP A 257 -47.61 2.40 8.97
CA ASP A 257 -48.24 1.66 10.05
C ASP A 257 -49.68 1.30 9.69
N ALA A 258 -50.14 0.16 10.18
CA ALA A 258 -51.41 -0.40 9.73
C ALA A 258 -52.00 -1.37 10.74
N GLU A 259 -53.31 -1.51 10.69
CA GLU A 259 -54.07 -2.45 11.51
C GLU A 259 -54.85 -3.40 10.62
N GLN A 260 -54.98 -4.65 11.04
CA GLN A 260 -55.74 -5.63 10.29
C GLN A 260 -56.81 -6.31 11.14
N ALA A 261 -58.06 -6.18 10.68
CA ALA A 261 -59.22 -6.79 11.31
C ALA A 261 -59.11 -8.32 11.34
N ALA A 262 -59.53 -8.93 12.45
CA ALA A 262 -59.54 -10.37 12.65
C ALA A 262 -60.56 -11.08 11.75
N THR A 263 -61.69 -10.43 11.49
CA THR A 263 -62.74 -10.93 10.60
C THR A 263 -62.67 -10.20 9.26
N GLY A 264 -62.62 -10.94 8.16
CA GLY A 264 -62.61 -10.38 6.81
C GLY A 264 -61.29 -9.75 6.36
N GLY A 265 -60.31 -9.57 7.25
CA GLY A 265 -58.93 -9.18 6.91
C GLY A 265 -58.78 -7.75 6.36
N ALA A 266 -59.73 -6.85 6.63
CA ALA A 266 -59.64 -5.45 6.22
C ALA A 266 -58.39 -4.80 6.85
N VAL A 267 -57.67 -3.99 6.08
CA VAL A 267 -56.48 -3.26 6.53
C VAL A 267 -56.76 -1.77 6.56
N LEU A 268 -56.52 -1.14 7.72
CA LEU A 268 -56.61 0.29 7.93
C LEU A 268 -55.21 0.90 7.94
N LEU A 269 -55.04 2.01 7.23
CA LEU A 269 -53.78 2.74 7.07
C LEU A 269 -53.88 4.17 7.62
N ASN A 270 -54.98 4.51 8.30
CA ASN A 270 -55.29 5.88 8.69
C ASN A 270 -56.07 5.91 10.01
N SER A 271 -55.83 4.92 10.86
CA SER A 271 -56.35 4.93 12.22
C SER A 271 -55.58 5.95 13.05
N ASN A 272 -56.23 6.55 14.05
CA ASN A 272 -55.58 7.50 14.94
C ASN A 272 -54.70 6.78 15.99
N ASP A 273 -54.80 5.47 16.07
CA ASP A 273 -54.07 4.60 16.99
C ASP A 273 -53.71 3.28 16.33
N LEU A 274 -52.89 2.52 17.03
CA LEU A 274 -52.50 1.15 16.73
C LEU A 274 -53.04 0.25 17.83
N ASP A 275 -54.07 -0.51 17.49
CA ASP A 275 -54.79 -1.45 18.32
C ASP A 275 -54.05 -2.78 18.39
N PHE A 276 -53.29 -2.98 19.46
CA PHE A 276 -52.61 -4.24 19.72
C PHE A 276 -53.61 -5.27 20.25
N PHE A 277 -54.37 -5.83 19.32
CA PHE A 277 -55.25 -6.99 19.49
C PHE A 277 -56.38 -6.83 20.51
N GLY A 278 -57.60 -7.18 20.12
CA GLY A 278 -58.72 -7.36 21.05
C GLY A 278 -59.47 -6.08 21.48
N GLU A 279 -59.00 -4.90 21.07
CA GLU A 279 -59.84 -3.69 21.00
C GLU A 279 -60.90 -3.89 19.91
N THR A 280 -62.12 -3.44 20.18
CA THR A 280 -63.13 -3.25 19.16
C THR A 280 -63.31 -1.77 18.97
N ASN A 281 -63.11 -1.28 17.74
CA ASN A 281 -63.41 0.10 17.41
C ASN A 281 -64.83 0.46 17.91
N GLY A 282 -65.18 1.74 18.01
CA GLY A 282 -66.54 2.15 18.40
C GLY A 282 -67.70 1.51 17.60
N ALA A 283 -67.40 0.76 16.53
CA ALA A 283 -68.30 -0.05 15.70
C ALA A 283 -68.22 -1.60 15.92
N GLY A 284 -67.42 -2.12 16.86
CA GLY A 284 -67.39 -3.55 17.24
C GLY A 284 -66.37 -4.43 16.50
N THR A 285 -65.39 -3.89 15.77
CA THR A 285 -64.45 -4.68 14.94
C THR A 285 -63.16 -5.02 15.69
N ALA A 286 -62.91 -6.30 15.95
CA ALA A 286 -61.67 -6.74 16.61
C ALA A 286 -60.48 -6.82 15.64
N TYR A 287 -59.31 -6.30 16.03
CA TYR A 287 -58.07 -6.42 15.27
C TYR A 287 -57.24 -7.64 15.66
N SER A 288 -56.55 -8.23 14.67
CA SER A 288 -55.73 -9.45 14.80
C SER A 288 -54.23 -9.19 14.75
N SER A 289 -53.82 -8.09 14.15
CA SER A 289 -52.41 -7.73 14.00
C SER A 289 -52.25 -6.26 13.67
N ILE A 290 -51.16 -5.67 14.13
CA ILE A 290 -50.64 -4.42 13.60
C ILE A 290 -49.41 -4.68 12.75
N GLY A 291 -49.11 -3.75 11.84
CA GLY A 291 -47.90 -3.71 11.04
C GLY A 291 -47.23 -2.37 11.22
N VAL A 292 -45.90 -2.36 11.34
CA VAL A 292 -45.09 -1.14 11.35
C VAL A 292 -43.92 -1.30 10.40
N ARG A 293 -43.61 -0.28 9.62
CA ARG A 293 -42.57 -0.25 8.61
C ARG A 293 -41.69 0.96 8.83
N PHE A 294 -40.39 0.71 8.86
CA PHE A 294 -39.37 1.73 8.98
C PHE A 294 -38.61 1.82 7.65
N ASN A 295 -38.62 3.00 7.04
CA ASN A 295 -38.07 3.21 5.71
C ASN A 295 -36.71 3.88 5.73
N ASN A 296 -35.97 3.74 4.63
CA ASN A 296 -34.64 4.33 4.44
C ASN A 296 -33.64 3.97 5.57
N LEU A 297 -33.57 2.70 5.96
CA LEU A 297 -32.66 2.25 7.01
C LEU A 297 -31.23 2.18 6.47
N THR A 298 -30.37 3.09 6.93
CA THR A 298 -28.97 3.21 6.47
C THR A 298 -28.06 2.18 7.14
N ILE A 299 -28.41 0.89 7.04
CA ILE A 299 -27.68 -0.23 7.62
C ILE A 299 -26.98 -0.98 6.48
N PRO A 300 -25.65 -1.08 6.46
CA PRO A 300 -24.95 -1.88 5.46
C PRO A 300 -25.31 -3.37 5.54
N GLN A 301 -25.26 -4.05 4.41
CA GLN A 301 -25.46 -5.50 4.35
C GLN A 301 -24.41 -6.25 5.18
N GLY A 302 -24.84 -7.27 5.92
CA GLY A 302 -23.96 -8.07 6.76
C GLY A 302 -23.41 -7.36 7.99
N ALA A 303 -23.91 -6.16 8.32
CA ALA A 303 -23.59 -5.50 9.59
C ALA A 303 -23.93 -6.41 10.78
N THR A 304 -23.09 -6.38 11.82
CA THR A 304 -23.37 -7.10 13.07
C THR A 304 -24.26 -6.22 13.94
N VAL A 305 -25.52 -6.62 14.12
CA VAL A 305 -26.50 -5.89 14.92
C VAL A 305 -26.21 -6.13 16.39
N THR A 306 -25.94 -5.06 17.14
CA THR A 306 -25.58 -5.12 18.57
C THR A 306 -26.77 -4.83 19.49
N GLY A 307 -27.80 -4.14 18.98
CA GLY A 307 -29.03 -3.86 19.70
C GLY A 307 -30.12 -3.40 18.75
N ALA A 308 -31.36 -3.83 18.97
CA ALA A 308 -32.51 -3.33 18.23
C ALA A 308 -33.78 -3.43 19.06
N TYR A 309 -34.62 -2.41 19.06
CA TYR A 309 -35.97 -2.45 19.64
C TYR A 309 -36.87 -1.43 18.97
N THR A 310 -38.18 -1.68 18.97
CA THR A 310 -39.18 -0.68 18.61
C THR A 310 -39.73 -0.04 19.87
N GLN A 311 -39.78 1.29 19.88
CA GLN A 311 -40.40 2.09 20.90
C GLN A 311 -41.77 2.55 20.42
N PHE A 312 -42.81 2.21 21.18
CA PHE A 312 -44.16 2.75 21.00
C PHE A 312 -44.43 3.88 22.01
N THR A 313 -45.43 4.71 21.74
CA THR A 313 -45.98 5.68 22.69
C THR A 313 -47.43 5.30 22.95
N ALA A 314 -47.88 5.30 24.20
CA ALA A 314 -49.26 4.97 24.51
C ALA A 314 -50.22 6.09 24.04
N ASN A 315 -51.27 5.73 23.29
CA ASN A 315 -52.31 6.66 22.84
C ASN A 315 -53.20 7.12 24.02
N ASP A 316 -53.54 6.19 24.91
CA ASP A 316 -54.59 6.41 25.89
C ASP A 316 -54.28 5.76 27.26
N SER A 317 -55.24 5.82 28.19
CA SER A 317 -55.16 5.12 29.49
C SER A 317 -56.16 3.97 29.63
N GLY A 318 -56.89 3.59 28.58
CA GLY A 318 -57.78 2.42 28.51
C GLY A 318 -57.02 1.11 28.65
N SER A 319 -55.73 1.13 28.33
CA SER A 319 -54.76 0.03 28.46
C SER A 319 -54.28 -0.31 29.90
N VAL A 320 -55.03 0.08 30.95
CA VAL A 320 -54.66 -0.12 32.39
C VAL A 320 -55.27 -1.35 33.07
N SER A 321 -55.92 -2.24 32.32
CA SER A 321 -56.54 -3.45 32.88
C SER A 321 -55.52 -4.38 33.53
N ALA A 322 -55.90 -5.05 34.63
CA ALA A 322 -55.01 -5.90 35.42
C ALA A 322 -54.54 -7.11 34.62
N GLY A 323 -53.24 -7.16 34.28
CA GLY A 323 -52.61 -8.25 33.54
C GLY A 323 -51.73 -7.77 32.38
N ASN A 324 -50.86 -8.64 31.90
CA ASN A 324 -49.99 -8.36 30.75
C ASN A 324 -50.44 -9.23 29.56
N PRO A 325 -50.82 -8.66 28.41
CA PRO A 325 -51.07 -9.42 27.21
C PRO A 325 -49.78 -10.11 26.74
N THR A 326 -49.92 -11.07 25.84
CA THR A 326 -48.76 -11.68 25.15
C THR A 326 -48.87 -11.41 23.67
N TYR A 327 -47.83 -10.78 23.14
CA TYR A 327 -47.65 -10.49 21.74
C TYR A 327 -46.49 -11.28 21.17
N THR A 328 -46.57 -11.58 19.88
CA THR A 328 -45.48 -12.12 19.08
C THR A 328 -45.11 -11.09 18.02
N ILE A 329 -43.83 -10.76 17.96
CA ILE A 329 -43.25 -9.81 17.02
C ILE A 329 -42.46 -10.59 15.98
N GLN A 330 -42.68 -10.29 14.71
CA GLN A 330 -42.00 -10.92 13.59
C GLN A 330 -41.55 -9.88 12.57
N GLY A 331 -40.39 -10.09 11.96
CA GLY A 331 -39.93 -9.29 10.82
C GLY A 331 -40.34 -9.91 9.49
N GLN A 332 -40.67 -9.07 8.51
CA GLN A 332 -41.05 -9.53 7.18
C GLN A 332 -39.85 -10.20 6.49
N ASN A 333 -40.07 -11.35 5.86
CA ASN A 333 -39.03 -12.10 5.17
C ASN A 333 -38.82 -11.59 3.74
N VAL A 334 -38.31 -10.36 3.61
CA VAL A 334 -38.05 -9.68 2.33
C VAL A 334 -36.84 -8.76 2.45
N ASP A 335 -36.17 -8.49 1.33
CA ASP A 335 -34.98 -7.62 1.31
C ASP A 335 -35.33 -6.14 1.49
N ASN A 336 -36.44 -5.69 0.91
CA ASN A 336 -36.94 -4.32 1.02
C ASN A 336 -38.47 -4.36 1.15
N ALA A 337 -38.98 -4.04 2.35
CA ALA A 337 -40.42 -4.10 2.61
C ALA A 337 -41.15 -3.00 1.83
N SER A 338 -42.21 -3.38 1.12
CA SER A 338 -43.16 -2.43 0.55
C SER A 338 -44.06 -1.84 1.64
N THR A 339 -44.57 -0.63 1.40
CA THR A 339 -45.57 0.00 2.25
C THR A 339 -46.84 -0.85 2.36
N PHE A 340 -47.65 -0.67 3.41
CA PHE A 340 -48.92 -1.35 3.58
C PHE A 340 -49.99 -0.80 2.62
N THR A 341 -50.97 -1.64 2.29
CA THR A 341 -52.09 -1.27 1.41
C THR A 341 -53.40 -1.71 2.03
N THR A 342 -54.52 -1.13 1.58
CA THR A 342 -55.87 -1.52 2.01
C THR A 342 -56.33 -2.87 1.46
N ALA A 343 -55.48 -3.58 0.71
CA ALA A 343 -55.77 -4.92 0.23
C ALA A 343 -56.02 -5.87 1.42
N THR A 344 -57.03 -6.72 1.28
CA THR A 344 -57.37 -7.71 2.30
C THR A 344 -56.16 -8.58 2.66
N ASN A 345 -55.92 -8.75 3.96
CA ASN A 345 -54.81 -9.52 4.52
C ASN A 345 -53.41 -8.97 4.16
N ASN A 346 -53.23 -7.67 3.89
CA ASN A 346 -51.92 -7.11 3.55
C ASN A 346 -50.89 -7.12 4.70
N ILE A 347 -51.27 -7.48 5.93
CA ILE A 347 -50.35 -7.74 7.05
C ILE A 347 -50.16 -9.24 7.25
N SER A 348 -51.24 -9.98 7.52
CA SER A 348 -51.14 -11.41 7.83
C SER A 348 -50.70 -12.26 6.64
N GLY A 349 -51.02 -11.84 5.42
CA GLY A 349 -50.70 -12.54 4.16
C GLY A 349 -49.28 -12.29 3.63
N ARG A 350 -48.50 -11.39 4.25
CA ARG A 350 -47.07 -11.26 3.93
C ARG A 350 -46.30 -12.50 4.39
N THR A 351 -45.15 -12.74 3.78
CA THR A 351 -44.21 -13.77 4.25
C THR A 351 -43.38 -13.22 5.40
N TRP A 352 -43.38 -13.91 6.54
CA TRP A 352 -42.66 -13.52 7.75
C TRP A 352 -41.52 -14.48 8.05
N LEU A 353 -40.51 -14.01 8.76
CA LEU A 353 -39.41 -14.87 9.23
C LEU A 353 -39.98 -15.96 10.14
N SER A 354 -39.40 -17.16 10.06
CA SER A 354 -39.70 -18.27 10.95
C SER A 354 -38.52 -18.54 11.87
N GLY A 355 -38.76 -18.69 13.17
CA GLY A 355 -37.72 -19.06 14.15
C GLY A 355 -36.94 -17.90 14.76
N ASN A 356 -37.26 -16.64 14.41
CA ASN A 356 -36.68 -15.43 15.01
C ASN A 356 -37.71 -14.63 15.84
N ASP A 357 -38.88 -15.21 16.06
CA ASP A 357 -40.01 -14.52 16.67
C ASP A 357 -39.69 -14.06 18.09
N VAL A 358 -40.11 -12.85 18.45
CA VAL A 358 -39.90 -12.28 19.78
C VAL A 358 -41.22 -12.21 20.52
N SER A 359 -41.30 -12.91 21.66
CA SER A 359 -42.44 -12.80 22.57
C SER A 359 -42.32 -11.53 23.42
N TRP A 360 -43.40 -10.77 23.52
CA TRP A 360 -43.47 -9.53 24.29
C TRP A 360 -44.69 -9.51 25.18
N SER A 361 -44.49 -9.24 26.48
CA SER A 361 -45.57 -9.13 27.45
C SER A 361 -45.48 -7.79 28.19
N PRO A 362 -45.96 -6.69 27.59
CA PRO A 362 -45.83 -5.35 28.17
C PRO A 362 -46.73 -5.18 29.39
N GLY A 363 -46.23 -4.43 30.38
CA GLY A 363 -47.03 -3.91 31.49
C GLY A 363 -48.09 -2.90 31.02
N ALA A 364 -48.84 -2.33 31.94
CA ALA A 364 -49.88 -1.34 31.63
C ALA A 364 -49.29 -0.10 30.92
N TRP A 365 -50.07 0.45 29.99
CA TRP A 365 -49.76 1.69 29.27
C TRP A 365 -50.68 2.79 29.78
N SER A 366 -50.09 3.93 30.14
CA SER A 366 -50.79 5.15 30.54
C SER A 366 -50.56 6.23 29.49
N ASN A 367 -51.53 7.14 29.30
CA ASN A 367 -51.53 8.11 28.20
C ASN A 367 -50.19 8.85 28.06
N ALA A 368 -49.69 8.92 26.82
CA ALA A 368 -48.43 9.54 26.41
C ALA A 368 -47.17 8.97 27.09
N ALA A 369 -47.28 7.84 27.79
CA ALA A 369 -46.12 7.22 28.43
C ALA A 369 -45.27 6.46 27.41
N THR A 370 -43.96 6.51 27.63
CA THR A 370 -42.96 5.67 26.95
C THR A 370 -42.44 4.55 27.84
N THR A 371 -42.97 4.43 29.06
CA THR A 371 -42.63 3.38 30.02
C THR A 371 -43.35 2.08 29.66
N ASN A 372 -42.62 0.96 29.61
CA ASN A 372 -43.13 -0.38 29.24
C ASN A 372 -43.66 -0.52 27.80
N THR A 373 -43.37 0.45 26.93
CA THR A 373 -43.83 0.47 25.53
C THR A 373 -42.70 0.13 24.55
N SER A 374 -41.49 -0.17 25.03
CA SER A 374 -40.41 -0.73 24.20
C SER A 374 -40.57 -2.24 24.06
N THR A 375 -40.31 -2.75 22.87
CA THR A 375 -40.22 -4.19 22.64
C THR A 375 -38.99 -4.77 23.35
N PRO A 376 -38.94 -6.09 23.59
CA PRO A 376 -37.68 -6.78 23.88
C PRO A 376 -36.72 -6.65 22.68
N SER A 377 -35.50 -7.15 22.84
CA SER A 377 -34.51 -7.11 21.78
C SER A 377 -35.02 -7.79 20.51
N LEU A 378 -35.01 -7.03 19.41
CA LEU A 378 -35.30 -7.47 18.05
C LEU A 378 -34.03 -7.83 17.29
N THR A 379 -32.86 -7.88 17.95
CA THR A 379 -31.54 -8.10 17.31
C THR A 379 -31.56 -9.31 16.37
N ASN A 380 -32.14 -10.44 16.77
CA ASN A 380 -32.18 -11.65 15.94
C ASN A 380 -33.04 -11.49 14.68
N ILE A 381 -34.18 -10.79 14.80
CA ILE A 381 -35.05 -10.48 13.66
C ILE A 381 -34.30 -9.60 12.67
N VAL A 382 -33.70 -8.51 13.18
CA VAL A 382 -33.01 -7.54 12.32
C VAL A 382 -31.76 -8.14 11.70
N GLN A 383 -30.95 -8.90 12.47
CA GLN A 383 -29.78 -9.59 11.95
C GLN A 383 -30.14 -10.54 10.82
N ALA A 384 -31.24 -11.28 10.95
CA ALA A 384 -31.70 -12.19 9.90
C ALA A 384 -32.08 -11.45 8.61
N ILE A 385 -32.64 -10.23 8.69
CA ILE A 385 -32.98 -9.42 7.51
C ILE A 385 -31.72 -8.80 6.89
N VAL A 386 -30.83 -8.21 7.70
CA VAL A 386 -29.58 -7.55 7.23
C VAL A 386 -28.60 -8.54 6.59
N ASN A 387 -28.65 -9.82 6.98
CA ASN A 387 -27.84 -10.89 6.40
C ASN A 387 -28.34 -11.38 5.04
N ARG A 388 -29.52 -10.94 4.59
CA ARG A 388 -30.08 -11.41 3.31
C ARG A 388 -29.25 -10.88 2.15
N GLY A 389 -29.05 -11.72 1.13
CA GLY A 389 -28.25 -11.40 -0.06
C GLY A 389 -28.73 -10.18 -0.85
N GLY A 390 -30.01 -9.81 -0.76
CA GLY A 390 -30.56 -8.61 -1.40
C GLY A 390 -30.72 -7.40 -0.48
N TRP A 391 -30.35 -7.50 0.81
CA TRP A 391 -30.39 -6.35 1.70
C TRP A 391 -29.37 -5.29 1.25
N ALA A 392 -29.80 -4.03 1.19
CA ALA A 392 -28.98 -2.89 0.85
C ALA A 392 -29.27 -1.72 1.81
N SER A 393 -28.27 -0.88 2.06
CA SER A 393 -28.46 0.36 2.82
C SER A 393 -29.49 1.25 2.13
N GLY A 394 -30.46 1.76 2.89
CA GLY A 394 -31.64 2.47 2.37
C GLY A 394 -32.88 1.59 2.18
N ASN A 395 -32.76 0.27 2.33
CA ASN A 395 -33.93 -0.62 2.34
C ASN A 395 -34.82 -0.38 3.58
N SER A 396 -36.05 -0.86 3.49
CA SER A 396 -37.06 -0.74 4.55
C SER A 396 -37.31 -2.08 5.22
N MET A 397 -37.57 -2.07 6.52
CA MET A 397 -37.99 -3.26 7.28
C MET A 397 -39.43 -3.08 7.76
N ALA A 398 -40.21 -4.16 7.68
CA ALA A 398 -41.55 -4.21 8.28
C ALA A 398 -41.60 -5.27 9.37
N PHE A 399 -42.32 -4.96 10.44
CA PHE A 399 -42.61 -5.84 11.55
C PHE A 399 -44.12 -6.00 11.67
N ARG A 400 -44.58 -7.17 12.11
CA ARG A 400 -45.95 -7.34 12.61
C ARG A 400 -45.92 -7.66 14.09
N VAL A 401 -47.00 -7.26 14.76
CA VAL A 401 -47.29 -7.66 16.13
C VAL A 401 -48.65 -8.35 16.13
N THR A 402 -48.68 -9.59 16.63
CA THR A 402 -49.90 -10.40 16.78
C THR A 402 -50.10 -10.76 18.24
N GLY A 403 -51.34 -10.73 18.75
CA GLY A 403 -51.64 -11.04 20.14
C GLY A 403 -52.37 -12.37 20.35
N SER A 404 -52.35 -12.87 21.59
CA SER A 404 -53.19 -13.98 22.03
C SER A 404 -53.79 -13.71 23.42
N SER A 405 -54.93 -13.02 23.52
CA SER A 405 -55.72 -12.96 24.78
C SER A 405 -57.16 -12.46 24.57
N THR A 406 -57.97 -12.51 25.63
CA THR A 406 -59.37 -12.07 25.66
C THR A 406 -59.51 -10.57 25.39
N THR A 407 -60.71 -10.13 24.98
CA THR A 407 -61.09 -8.76 24.56
C THR A 407 -60.97 -7.66 25.64
N THR A 408 -60.27 -7.91 26.74
CA THR A 408 -60.15 -7.00 27.89
C THR A 408 -58.69 -6.69 28.26
N LEU A 409 -57.71 -7.28 27.58
CA LEU A 409 -56.28 -7.05 27.81
C LEU A 409 -55.64 -6.62 26.48
N TYR A 410 -55.73 -5.33 26.17
CA TYR A 410 -55.18 -4.73 24.95
C TYR A 410 -54.16 -3.62 25.28
N ARG A 411 -53.42 -3.17 24.27
CA ARG A 411 -52.53 -2.00 24.30
C ARG A 411 -52.82 -1.14 23.08
N GLU A 412 -52.82 0.17 23.26
CA GLU A 412 -53.05 1.14 22.18
C GLU A 412 -51.83 2.04 22.02
N GLY A 413 -51.20 1.96 20.85
CA GLY A 413 -50.07 2.80 20.50
C GLY A 413 -50.51 3.99 19.67
N GLU A 414 -49.78 5.09 19.74
CA GLU A 414 -49.90 6.19 18.78
C GLU A 414 -49.52 5.70 17.37
N SER A 415 -50.37 6.02 16.38
CA SER A 415 -50.07 5.84 14.96
C SER A 415 -49.45 7.10 14.35
N TRP A 416 -49.02 7.02 13.10
CA TRP A 416 -48.62 8.18 12.31
C TRP A 416 -49.75 9.20 12.16
N ASP A 417 -50.97 8.75 11.87
CA ASP A 417 -52.12 9.61 11.61
C ASP A 417 -52.74 10.19 12.89
N GLY A 418 -52.55 9.55 14.04
CA GLY A 418 -52.90 10.09 15.35
C GLY A 418 -51.95 11.21 15.76
N VAL A 419 -50.72 10.83 16.12
CA VAL A 419 -49.67 11.77 16.51
C VAL A 419 -48.34 11.36 15.86
N SER A 420 -48.07 11.92 14.69
CA SER A 420 -46.87 11.65 13.88
C SER A 420 -45.53 11.77 14.63
N ALA A 421 -45.44 12.63 15.65
CA ALA A 421 -44.24 12.77 16.50
C ALA A 421 -44.10 11.65 17.55
N ALA A 422 -45.18 10.94 17.86
CA ALA A 422 -45.27 9.85 18.82
C ALA A 422 -45.41 8.46 18.16
N ALA A 423 -45.58 8.42 16.82
CA ALA A 423 -45.61 7.22 16.01
C ALA A 423 -44.41 6.28 16.30
N PRO A 424 -44.52 4.98 15.98
CA PRO A 424 -43.53 3.97 16.35
C PRO A 424 -42.13 4.33 15.85
N ARG A 425 -41.12 4.07 16.69
CA ARG A 425 -39.70 4.40 16.43
C ARG A 425 -38.82 3.17 16.58
N LEU A 426 -38.07 2.80 15.54
CA LEU A 426 -37.05 1.77 15.58
C LEU A 426 -35.73 2.38 16.02
N VAL A 427 -35.15 1.84 17.09
CA VAL A 427 -33.80 2.18 17.56
C VAL A 427 -32.92 0.95 17.35
N LEU A 428 -31.80 1.15 16.68
CA LEU A 428 -30.88 0.08 16.32
C LEU A 428 -29.43 0.55 16.44
N THR A 429 -28.56 -0.35 16.90
CA THR A 429 -27.10 -0.18 16.90
C THR A 429 -26.45 -1.37 16.23
N TYR A 430 -25.35 -1.13 15.53
CA TYR A 430 -24.59 -2.15 14.80
C TYR A 430 -23.10 -1.83 14.76
N THR A 431 -22.30 -2.81 14.35
CA THR A 431 -20.88 -2.64 14.03
C THR A 431 -20.58 -3.16 12.63
N MET A 432 -19.65 -2.49 11.94
CA MET A 432 -19.10 -2.92 10.65
C MET A 432 -17.63 -3.26 10.82
N PRO A 433 -17.14 -4.40 10.30
CA PRO A 433 -15.71 -4.68 10.28
C PRO A 433 -14.99 -3.64 9.42
N ASN A 434 -13.92 -3.06 9.96
CA ASN A 434 -13.03 -2.17 9.22
C ASN A 434 -11.91 -3.00 8.59
N SER A 435 -11.71 -2.83 7.28
CA SER A 435 -10.53 -3.33 6.59
C SER A 435 -9.50 -2.20 6.52
N CYS A 436 -8.36 -2.38 7.18
CA CYS A 436 -7.21 -1.50 7.02
C CYS A 436 -6.22 -2.13 6.04
N THR A 437 -5.61 -1.33 5.18
CA THR A 437 -4.47 -1.75 4.35
C THR A 437 -3.27 -1.97 5.25
N ARG A 438 -2.57 -3.10 5.09
CA ARG A 438 -1.28 -3.30 5.76
C ARG A 438 -0.24 -2.35 5.17
N SER A 439 0.64 -1.84 6.02
CA SER A 439 1.89 -1.19 5.63
C SER A 439 3.06 -2.01 6.13
N VAL A 440 4.23 -1.85 5.49
CA VAL A 440 5.48 -2.28 6.11
C VAL A 440 5.72 -1.39 7.34
N LEU A 441 5.92 -2.01 8.50
CA LEU A 441 6.08 -1.34 9.79
C LEU A 441 7.56 -1.10 10.08
N PRO A 442 7.92 0.02 10.74
CA PRO A 442 9.30 0.29 11.14
C PRO A 442 9.75 -0.67 12.25
N ASN A 443 11.06 -0.91 12.33
CA ASN A 443 11.69 -1.75 13.36
C ASN A 443 11.06 -3.14 13.54
N THR A 444 10.46 -3.70 12.49
CA THR A 444 9.73 -4.96 12.51
C THR A 444 10.47 -6.03 11.72
N ALA A 445 10.39 -7.29 12.18
CA ALA A 445 10.98 -8.42 11.50
C ALA A 445 10.09 -8.88 10.32
N TYR A 446 10.72 -9.13 9.18
CA TYR A 446 10.08 -9.63 7.97
C TYR A 446 10.92 -10.74 7.33
N GLN A 447 10.25 -11.55 6.50
CA GLN A 447 10.90 -12.47 5.60
C GLN A 447 10.32 -12.36 4.19
N VAL A 448 11.19 -12.15 3.20
CA VAL A 448 10.82 -12.36 1.79
C VAL A 448 11.02 -13.83 1.48
N ARG A 449 9.97 -14.50 0.99
CA ARG A 449 9.99 -15.93 0.69
C ARG A 449 9.53 -16.21 -0.74
N LEU A 450 10.24 -17.09 -1.43
CA LEU A 450 9.83 -17.67 -2.72
C LEU A 450 9.23 -19.06 -2.45
N ASP A 451 8.23 -19.11 -1.59
CA ASP A 451 7.68 -20.33 -1.00
C ASP A 451 6.39 -20.85 -1.66
N ASP A 452 6.00 -20.28 -2.80
CA ASP A 452 4.95 -20.83 -3.66
C ASP A 452 5.51 -22.00 -4.50
N PRO A 453 5.06 -23.25 -4.29
CA PRO A 453 5.55 -24.40 -5.02
C PRO A 453 5.28 -24.33 -6.53
N THR A 454 4.29 -23.53 -6.95
CA THR A 454 3.94 -23.40 -8.38
C THR A 454 5.04 -22.73 -9.19
N ASN A 455 5.85 -21.86 -8.58
CA ASN A 455 7.02 -21.24 -9.21
C ASN A 455 7.99 -22.26 -9.81
N TYR A 456 8.05 -23.46 -9.24
CA TYR A 456 9.03 -24.50 -9.55
C TYR A 456 8.50 -25.62 -10.46
N LEU A 457 7.21 -25.59 -10.82
CA LEU A 457 6.60 -26.60 -11.68
C LEU A 457 7.09 -26.45 -13.14
N PRO A 458 7.11 -27.54 -13.93
CA PRO A 458 7.50 -27.48 -15.34
C PRO A 458 6.80 -26.36 -16.12
N GLY A 459 7.59 -25.52 -16.78
CA GLY A 459 7.09 -24.34 -17.53
C GLY A 459 6.90 -23.07 -16.70
N ASN A 460 7.16 -23.09 -15.39
CA ASN A 460 7.11 -21.90 -14.52
C ASN A 460 8.50 -21.27 -14.35
N PRO A 461 8.57 -20.01 -13.87
CA PRO A 461 9.78 -19.19 -13.95
C PRO A 461 11.02 -19.75 -13.25
N LEU A 462 10.85 -20.50 -12.16
CA LEU A 462 11.95 -21.09 -11.38
C LEU A 462 12.15 -22.58 -11.64
N ASN A 463 11.49 -23.14 -12.65
CA ASN A 463 11.66 -24.55 -12.99
C ASN A 463 13.12 -24.87 -13.35
N SER A 464 13.65 -25.93 -12.73
CA SER A 464 15.03 -26.41 -12.94
C SER A 464 16.14 -25.42 -12.58
N LEU A 465 15.80 -24.31 -11.91
CA LEU A 465 16.75 -23.36 -11.38
C LEU A 465 17.12 -23.71 -9.94
N THR A 466 18.38 -23.46 -9.60
CA THR A 466 18.93 -23.63 -8.25
C THR A 466 19.32 -22.26 -7.71
N LEU A 467 19.04 -22.04 -6.43
CA LEU A 467 19.41 -20.81 -5.76
C LEU A 467 20.93 -20.65 -5.77
N THR A 468 21.43 -19.49 -6.18
CA THR A 468 22.85 -19.20 -6.11
C THR A 468 23.31 -19.08 -4.66
N THR A 469 24.59 -19.32 -4.40
CA THR A 469 25.14 -19.07 -3.06
C THR A 469 25.24 -17.57 -2.80
N PRO A 470 24.77 -17.07 -1.65
CA PRO A 470 24.98 -15.68 -1.28
C PRO A 470 26.47 -15.32 -1.32
N ASN A 471 26.82 -14.22 -1.99
CA ASN A 471 28.20 -13.75 -2.01
C ASN A 471 28.52 -13.04 -0.68
N GLN A 472 29.22 -13.72 0.23
CA GLN A 472 29.61 -13.13 1.53
C GLN A 472 31.01 -12.50 1.53
N SER A 473 31.63 -12.24 0.36
CA SER A 473 32.96 -11.65 0.29
C SER A 473 32.95 -10.20 -0.18
N SER A 474 33.31 -9.32 0.78
CA SER A 474 33.47 -7.88 0.65
C SER A 474 34.40 -7.48 -0.50
N GLN A 475 33.84 -6.81 -1.50
CA GLN A 475 34.64 -5.97 -2.37
C GLN A 475 34.73 -4.57 -1.76
N LEU A 476 35.89 -3.93 -1.89
CA LEU A 476 36.06 -2.53 -1.47
C LEU A 476 35.10 -1.65 -2.29
N GLY A 477 33.99 -1.25 -1.66
CA GLY A 477 32.86 -0.62 -2.34
C GLY A 477 31.54 -1.40 -2.26
N ASP A 478 31.40 -2.34 -1.30
CA ASP A 478 30.17 -3.09 -0.94
C ASP A 478 28.90 -2.40 -1.40
N ASP A 479 28.46 -2.81 -2.58
CA ASP A 479 27.17 -2.49 -3.13
C ASP A 479 26.24 -3.65 -2.81
N ASP A 480 25.59 -3.55 -1.65
CA ASP A 480 24.45 -4.38 -1.21
C ASP A 480 23.35 -4.44 -2.31
N ALA A 481 23.34 -3.55 -3.31
CA ALA A 481 22.28 -3.51 -4.34
C ALA A 481 22.46 -4.49 -5.51
N SER A 482 23.42 -5.43 -5.44
CA SER A 482 23.69 -6.31 -6.58
C SER A 482 24.00 -7.77 -6.25
N ASP A 483 24.15 -8.17 -4.98
CA ASP A 483 24.40 -9.55 -4.61
C ASP A 483 23.11 -10.30 -4.22
N SER A 484 23.16 -11.63 -4.23
CA SER A 484 22.00 -12.45 -3.85
C SER A 484 21.93 -12.65 -2.34
N ASP A 485 20.84 -12.20 -1.71
CA ASP A 485 20.63 -12.27 -0.26
C ASP A 485 20.02 -13.58 0.23
N ALA A 486 19.25 -14.25 -0.64
CA ALA A 486 18.42 -15.35 -0.18
C ALA A 486 19.25 -16.58 0.17
N SER A 487 18.87 -17.22 1.28
CA SER A 487 19.41 -18.52 1.68
C SER A 487 18.34 -19.60 1.61
N THR A 488 18.75 -20.85 1.37
CA THR A 488 17.80 -21.96 1.36
C THR A 488 17.43 -22.36 2.79
N VAL A 489 16.14 -22.32 3.11
CA VAL A 489 15.60 -22.76 4.40
C VAL A 489 14.74 -24.00 4.20
N ASN A 490 15.01 -25.05 4.99
CA ASN A 490 14.18 -26.26 5.01
C ASN A 490 12.91 -26.02 5.82
N ASN A 491 11.75 -26.30 5.21
CA ASN A 491 10.43 -26.19 5.81
C ASN A 491 10.25 -24.91 6.67
N PRO A 492 10.35 -23.71 6.08
CA PRO A 492 10.06 -22.48 6.79
C PRO A 492 8.66 -22.56 7.42
N ALA A 493 8.53 -22.12 8.68
CA ALA A 493 7.27 -22.23 9.40
C ALA A 493 6.12 -21.54 8.64
N GLY A 494 5.01 -22.25 8.47
CA GLY A 494 3.83 -21.77 7.73
C GLY A 494 3.90 -21.93 6.21
N SER A 495 5.08 -22.20 5.64
CA SER A 495 5.23 -22.51 4.21
C SER A 495 4.85 -23.98 3.92
N PRO A 496 4.54 -24.33 2.65
CA PRO A 496 4.41 -25.73 2.24
C PRO A 496 5.67 -26.56 2.57
N VAL A 497 5.56 -27.89 2.52
CA VAL A 497 6.72 -28.77 2.73
C VAL A 497 7.71 -28.61 1.56
N GLY A 498 8.96 -28.26 1.84
CA GLY A 498 9.98 -28.04 0.83
C GLY A 498 11.21 -27.28 1.33
N ASN A 499 12.14 -27.02 0.42
CA ASN A 499 13.28 -26.12 0.62
C ASN A 499 13.01 -24.86 -0.19
N PHE A 500 13.00 -23.69 0.45
CA PHE A 500 12.65 -22.44 -0.22
C PHE A 500 13.70 -21.36 0.03
N PRO A 501 13.97 -20.49 -0.95
CA PRO A 501 14.73 -19.26 -0.76
C PRO A 501 14.02 -18.33 0.21
N VAL A 502 14.75 -17.86 1.22
CA VAL A 502 14.28 -16.94 2.26
C VAL A 502 15.33 -15.86 2.50
N ILE A 503 14.89 -14.60 2.50
CA ILE A 503 15.64 -13.45 3.01
C ILE A 503 15.00 -13.05 4.33
N SER A 504 15.80 -12.98 5.41
CA SER A 504 15.34 -12.46 6.71
C SER A 504 15.86 -11.05 6.91
N LEU A 505 14.98 -10.12 7.28
CA LEU A 505 15.34 -8.72 7.43
C LEU A 505 14.59 -8.05 8.60
N ASN A 506 15.20 -7.00 9.12
CA ASN A 506 14.56 -6.08 10.06
C ASN A 506 14.52 -4.71 9.40
N THR A 507 13.33 -4.16 9.22
CA THR A 507 13.18 -2.79 8.69
C THR A 507 13.75 -1.78 9.66
N GLY A 508 14.31 -0.68 9.15
CA GLY A 508 14.74 0.45 9.99
C GLY A 508 13.59 1.30 10.53
N GLY A 509 13.90 2.51 10.97
CA GLY A 509 12.89 3.52 11.32
C GLY A 509 12.05 3.97 10.12
N PRO A 510 11.01 4.80 10.33
CA PRO A 510 10.20 5.36 9.24
C PRO A 510 11.05 5.93 8.09
N GLY A 511 10.69 5.61 6.85
CA GLY A 511 11.40 6.08 5.64
C GLY A 511 12.76 5.44 5.37
N ALA A 512 13.24 4.51 6.21
CA ALA A 512 14.45 3.71 5.96
C ALA A 512 14.16 2.59 4.95
N ASN A 513 13.76 2.96 3.73
CA ASN A 513 13.54 2.03 2.63
C ASN A 513 14.84 1.28 2.32
N ASN A 514 14.75 -0.03 2.14
CA ASN A 514 15.86 -0.83 1.67
C ASN A 514 15.45 -1.60 0.41
N HIS A 515 16.15 -1.33 -0.68
CA HIS A 515 15.90 -1.90 -2.01
C HIS A 515 17.05 -2.81 -2.46
N THR A 516 17.67 -3.52 -1.53
CA THR A 516 18.81 -4.40 -1.81
C THR A 516 18.43 -5.88 -1.83
N PHE A 517 17.17 -6.22 -1.51
CA PHE A 517 16.76 -7.61 -1.34
C PHE A 517 16.62 -8.38 -2.65
N ASP A 518 17.67 -9.09 -3.00
CA ASP A 518 17.94 -9.63 -4.32
C ASP A 518 18.06 -11.17 -4.30
N VAL A 519 17.59 -11.83 -5.35
CA VAL A 519 17.64 -13.31 -5.46
C VAL A 519 18.17 -13.79 -6.81
N GLY A 520 19.37 -14.37 -6.79
CA GLY A 520 20.02 -14.97 -7.95
C GLY A 520 19.76 -16.48 -8.09
N PHE A 521 19.57 -16.93 -9.32
CA PHE A 521 19.40 -18.35 -9.63
C PHE A 521 20.26 -18.79 -10.82
N TYR A 522 20.83 -19.99 -10.74
CA TYR A 522 21.59 -20.58 -11.84
C TYR A 522 20.99 -21.92 -12.28
N LEU A 523 21.32 -22.37 -13.49
CA LEU A 523 21.00 -23.72 -13.94
C LEU A 523 22.06 -24.67 -13.39
N ALA A 524 21.68 -25.54 -12.45
CA ALA A 524 22.62 -26.56 -11.96
C ALA A 524 23.04 -27.49 -13.11
N PRO A 525 24.34 -27.86 -13.22
CA PRO A 525 24.79 -28.79 -14.24
C PRO A 525 23.99 -30.10 -14.16
N SER A 526 23.45 -30.57 -15.29
CA SER A 526 22.77 -31.87 -15.31
C SER A 526 23.76 -32.98 -14.94
N ALA A 527 23.38 -33.86 -14.01
CA ALA A 527 24.21 -34.98 -13.55
C ALA A 527 24.59 -36.00 -14.66
N ALA A 528 24.06 -35.84 -15.87
CA ALA A 528 24.58 -36.43 -17.09
C ALA A 528 24.82 -35.30 -18.08
N GLY A 529 26.08 -35.06 -18.47
CA GLY A 529 26.38 -34.10 -19.51
C GLY A 529 26.05 -34.67 -20.90
N LEU A 530 25.69 -33.77 -21.81
CA LEU A 530 25.41 -34.09 -23.21
C LEU A 530 26.68 -34.54 -23.93
N SER A 531 26.51 -35.17 -25.08
CA SER A 531 27.59 -35.35 -26.05
C SER A 531 27.38 -34.50 -27.30
N VAL A 532 28.49 -34.01 -27.83
CA VAL A 532 28.56 -33.37 -29.15
C VAL A 532 29.49 -34.21 -30.01
N ASP A 533 28.98 -34.84 -31.06
CA ASP A 533 29.74 -35.72 -31.95
C ASP A 533 29.52 -35.39 -33.42
N GLY A 534 30.49 -35.84 -34.22
CA GLY A 534 30.47 -35.63 -35.66
C GLY A 534 31.71 -36.21 -36.31
N ARG A 535 31.84 -35.95 -37.61
CA ARG A 535 32.88 -36.50 -38.47
C ARG A 535 33.49 -35.43 -39.35
N VAL A 536 34.82 -35.45 -39.44
CA VAL A 536 35.59 -34.60 -40.34
C VAL A 536 36.05 -35.41 -41.55
N THR A 537 35.71 -34.92 -42.76
CA THR A 537 35.93 -35.64 -44.02
C THR A 537 36.56 -34.77 -45.11
N THR A 538 37.21 -35.40 -46.09
CA THR A 538 37.56 -34.76 -47.37
C THR A 538 36.33 -34.63 -48.26
N ALA A 539 36.41 -33.85 -49.34
CA ALA A 539 35.36 -33.75 -50.35
C ALA A 539 34.92 -35.12 -50.93
N ASP A 540 35.85 -36.09 -50.99
CA ASP A 540 35.61 -37.46 -51.46
C ASP A 540 35.08 -38.40 -50.34
N GLY A 541 34.79 -37.90 -49.14
CA GLY A 541 34.19 -38.65 -48.04
C GLY A 541 35.16 -39.47 -47.16
N TYR A 542 36.48 -39.35 -47.39
CA TYR A 542 37.48 -40.00 -46.55
C TYR A 542 37.63 -39.26 -45.22
N GLY A 543 37.75 -40.01 -44.11
CA GLY A 543 37.93 -39.43 -42.79
C GLY A 543 39.28 -38.76 -42.63
N ILE A 544 39.30 -37.53 -42.08
CA ILE A 544 40.52 -36.79 -41.81
C ILE A 544 40.92 -37.02 -40.35
N ARG A 545 42.10 -37.61 -40.12
CA ARG A 545 42.61 -37.90 -38.77
C ARG A 545 43.37 -36.72 -38.17
N ASN A 546 43.49 -36.70 -36.84
CA ASN A 546 44.28 -35.73 -36.06
C ASN A 546 43.88 -34.25 -36.25
N VAL A 547 42.65 -33.97 -36.69
CA VAL A 547 42.06 -32.64 -36.66
C VAL A 547 41.65 -32.31 -35.22
N VAL A 548 41.86 -31.05 -34.81
CA VAL A 548 41.51 -30.57 -33.47
C VAL A 548 40.22 -29.79 -33.56
N LEU A 549 39.29 -30.08 -32.65
CA LEU A 549 38.06 -29.32 -32.48
C LEU A 549 38.03 -28.70 -31.09
N TYR A 550 37.53 -27.48 -31.01
CA TYR A 550 37.31 -26.77 -29.76
C TYR A 550 35.83 -26.48 -29.59
N LEU A 551 35.31 -26.72 -28.39
CA LEU A 551 33.96 -26.33 -27.98
C LEU A 551 34.11 -25.33 -26.83
N MET A 552 33.78 -24.06 -27.08
CA MET A 552 33.80 -23.00 -26.09
C MET A 552 32.39 -22.80 -25.54
N LEU A 553 32.24 -22.95 -24.22
CA LEU A 553 31.00 -22.79 -23.48
C LEU A 553 30.74 -21.31 -23.14
N GLU A 554 29.55 -21.00 -22.62
CA GLU A 554 29.12 -19.62 -22.32
C GLU A 554 29.92 -19.01 -21.16
N ASP A 555 30.37 -19.85 -20.22
CA ASP A 555 31.27 -19.50 -19.10
C ASP A 555 32.74 -19.28 -19.53
N GLY A 556 33.04 -19.43 -20.82
CA GLY A 556 34.40 -19.32 -21.37
C GLY A 556 35.24 -20.59 -21.27
N THR A 557 34.73 -21.69 -20.68
CA THR A 557 35.40 -22.99 -20.64
C THR A 557 35.61 -23.55 -22.05
N VAL A 558 36.82 -24.04 -22.34
CA VAL A 558 37.16 -24.62 -23.66
C VAL A 558 37.43 -26.11 -23.54
N MET A 559 36.57 -26.92 -24.17
CA MET A 559 36.77 -28.37 -24.33
C MET A 559 37.49 -28.66 -25.65
N THR A 560 38.29 -29.72 -25.70
CA THR A 560 39.05 -30.10 -26.91
C THR A 560 38.82 -31.56 -27.30
N ALA A 561 38.51 -31.82 -28.57
CA ALA A 561 38.41 -33.15 -29.14
C ALA A 561 39.38 -33.33 -30.32
N ARG A 562 39.77 -34.57 -30.60
CA ARG A 562 40.61 -34.93 -31.75
C ARG A 562 39.97 -36.03 -32.56
N THR A 563 40.01 -35.89 -33.87
CA THR A 563 39.45 -36.90 -34.78
C THR A 563 40.31 -38.17 -34.85
N GLY A 564 39.67 -39.34 -34.78
CA GLY A 564 40.32 -40.63 -35.01
C GLY A 564 40.63 -40.93 -36.49
N SER A 565 41.11 -42.14 -36.78
CA SER A 565 41.51 -42.57 -38.14
C SER A 565 40.40 -42.51 -39.19
N PHE A 566 39.13 -42.56 -38.76
CA PHE A 566 37.95 -42.48 -39.63
C PHE A 566 37.28 -41.10 -39.65
N GLY A 567 37.88 -40.10 -38.99
CA GLY A 567 37.40 -38.72 -38.96
C GLY A 567 36.43 -38.39 -37.82
N TYR A 568 36.01 -39.36 -37.01
CA TYR A 568 35.07 -39.12 -35.91
C TYR A 568 35.71 -38.40 -34.73
N TYR A 569 34.96 -37.48 -34.12
CA TYR A 569 35.26 -36.83 -32.84
C TYR A 569 34.04 -36.84 -31.93
N ARG A 570 34.26 -36.67 -30.62
CA ARG A 570 33.21 -36.57 -29.61
C ARG A 570 33.66 -35.71 -28.44
N PHE A 571 32.77 -34.86 -27.96
CA PHE A 571 32.82 -34.24 -26.63
C PHE A 571 31.83 -34.99 -25.73
N GLU A 572 32.23 -35.27 -24.50
CA GLU A 572 31.40 -35.93 -23.48
C GLU A 572 31.29 -35.00 -22.28
N GLU A 573 30.27 -35.20 -21.45
CA GLU A 573 30.02 -34.40 -20.25
C GLU A 573 29.81 -32.89 -20.52
N VAL A 574 29.21 -32.54 -21.67
CA VAL A 574 28.95 -31.15 -22.05
C VAL A 574 27.72 -30.61 -21.28
N PRO A 575 27.81 -29.49 -20.54
CA PRO A 575 26.66 -28.95 -19.80
C PRO A 575 25.55 -28.48 -20.74
N ALA A 576 24.31 -28.85 -20.41
CA ALA A 576 23.10 -28.51 -21.17
C ALA A 576 22.59 -27.07 -20.90
N GLY A 577 21.70 -26.57 -21.76
CA GLY A 577 20.94 -25.34 -21.57
C GLY A 577 21.62 -24.05 -22.03
N GLN A 578 22.78 -24.15 -22.70
CA GLN A 578 23.58 -22.99 -23.15
C GLN A 578 23.86 -23.03 -24.66
N THR A 579 24.34 -21.91 -25.21
CA THR A 579 24.87 -21.85 -26.58
C THR A 579 26.39 -21.97 -26.53
N ALA A 580 26.97 -22.89 -27.32
CA ALA A 580 28.41 -23.05 -27.41
C ALA A 580 28.96 -22.72 -28.80
N VAL A 581 30.23 -22.34 -28.87
CA VAL A 581 30.97 -22.10 -30.11
C VAL A 581 31.81 -23.34 -30.45
N LEU A 582 31.45 -24.05 -31.52
CA LEU A 582 32.20 -25.18 -32.06
C LEU A 582 33.12 -24.71 -33.18
N SER A 583 34.42 -24.96 -33.06
CA SER A 583 35.42 -24.57 -34.06
C SER A 583 36.37 -25.72 -34.43
N ILE A 584 36.94 -25.64 -35.62
CA ILE A 584 37.83 -26.66 -36.19
C ILE A 584 39.17 -26.06 -36.59
N VAL A 585 40.25 -26.78 -36.29
CA VAL A 585 41.62 -26.40 -36.69
C VAL A 585 42.35 -27.61 -37.27
N ALA A 586 42.80 -27.49 -38.52
CA ALA A 586 43.61 -28.49 -39.20
C ALA A 586 44.83 -27.85 -39.88
N LYS A 587 45.97 -28.56 -39.91
CA LYS A 587 47.23 -28.06 -40.48
C LYS A 587 47.31 -28.09 -42.01
N ARG A 588 46.53 -28.97 -42.66
CA ARG A 588 46.65 -29.27 -44.10
C ARG A 588 45.31 -29.21 -44.85
N TYR A 589 44.26 -28.76 -44.18
CA TYR A 589 42.91 -28.72 -44.71
C TYR A 589 42.27 -27.39 -44.31
N THR A 590 41.51 -26.82 -45.22
CA THR A 590 40.70 -25.61 -45.00
C THR A 590 39.22 -25.99 -44.95
N PHE A 591 38.44 -25.20 -44.22
CA PHE A 591 37.00 -25.41 -44.07
C PHE A 591 36.31 -24.08 -44.32
N ARG A 592 35.22 -24.11 -45.10
CA ARG A 592 34.46 -22.92 -45.49
C ARG A 592 33.99 -22.07 -44.31
N ASN A 593 33.50 -22.73 -43.26
CA ASN A 593 32.91 -22.09 -42.08
C ASN A 593 33.55 -22.65 -40.81
N PRO A 594 34.81 -22.32 -40.48
CA PRO A 594 35.61 -22.99 -39.44
C PRO A 594 35.11 -22.81 -38.00
N VAL A 595 33.99 -22.08 -37.82
CA VAL A 595 33.33 -21.81 -36.53
C VAL A 595 31.81 -21.88 -36.73
N ARG A 596 31.08 -22.43 -35.75
CA ARG A 596 29.61 -22.53 -35.73
C ARG A 596 29.07 -22.36 -34.31
N LEU A 597 27.85 -21.86 -34.19
CA LEU A 597 27.09 -21.89 -32.93
C LEU A 597 26.32 -23.20 -32.83
N VAL A 598 26.30 -23.80 -31.64
CA VAL A 598 25.59 -25.03 -31.33
C VAL A 598 24.74 -24.81 -30.09
N GLN A 599 23.45 -25.12 -30.18
CA GLN A 599 22.52 -25.10 -29.05
C GLN A 599 22.61 -26.42 -28.29
N LEU A 600 22.94 -26.36 -27.00
CA LEU A 600 23.16 -27.54 -26.17
C LEU A 600 21.90 -27.89 -25.38
N THR A 601 20.80 -28.13 -26.06
CA THR A 601 19.52 -28.52 -25.42
C THR A 601 19.35 -30.04 -25.29
N ASP A 602 20.04 -30.82 -26.13
CA ASP A 602 20.11 -32.29 -26.13
C ASP A 602 21.44 -32.73 -26.79
N ASN A 603 21.73 -34.03 -26.85
CA ASN A 603 22.88 -34.57 -27.58
C ASN A 603 22.90 -34.08 -29.02
N VAL A 604 24.04 -33.57 -29.45
CA VAL A 604 24.24 -33.05 -30.80
C VAL A 604 25.01 -34.09 -31.60
N THR A 605 24.34 -34.74 -32.54
CA THR A 605 24.95 -35.69 -33.47
C THR A 605 25.20 -35.04 -34.83
N ASP A 606 26.04 -35.67 -35.66
CA ASP A 606 26.26 -35.29 -37.06
C ASP A 606 26.71 -33.82 -37.24
N ALA A 607 27.50 -33.30 -36.29
CA ALA A 607 28.13 -31.98 -36.38
C ALA A 607 29.30 -31.97 -37.39
N ASP A 608 29.06 -32.49 -38.59
CA ASP A 608 30.08 -32.88 -39.55
C ASP A 608 30.79 -31.71 -40.22
N TRP A 609 32.03 -31.96 -40.62
CA TRP A 609 32.91 -31.02 -41.31
C TRP A 609 33.43 -31.64 -42.60
N MET A 610 33.37 -30.89 -43.70
CA MET A 610 33.95 -31.26 -44.98
C MET A 610 35.03 -30.26 -45.34
N SER A 611 36.24 -30.73 -45.64
CA SER A 611 37.32 -29.86 -46.11
C SER A 611 37.04 -29.37 -47.53
N GLU A 612 37.48 -28.14 -47.81
CA GLU A 612 37.49 -27.58 -49.17
C GLU A 612 38.58 -28.19 -50.06
#